data_AF-D5QF92-F1
#
_entry.id   AF-D5QF92-F1
#
_cell.length_a   1.000
_cell.length_b   1.000
_cell.length_c   1.000
_cell.angle_alpha   90.00
_cell.angle_beta   90.00
_cell.angle_gamma   90.00
#
_symmetry.space_group_name_H-M   'P 1'
#
loop_
_entity.id
_entity.type
_entity.pdbx_description
1 polymer ?
#
loop_
_entity_poly.entity_id
_entity_poly.type
_entity_poly.pdbx_seq_one_letter_code
_entity_poly.pdbx_strand_id
1 'polypeptide(L)'
;MSAFTVPQTAGGWATLGLAIIITLLGLPLVYMGAELAFLGGSWYYIIVGLAVTVAGILMAMGRVAGGMLYLAAVAFTWLWALWEVGFDGWGLLPRVFGPTLLAIGVLLSLPVLRRIQNARTLTVREIA
;
A
#
# COMPACT_ATOMS: atom_id res chain seq x y z
N MET A 1 -9.12 -4.88 22.94
CA MET A 1 -8.88 -3.70 22.07
C MET A 1 -9.15 -4.12 20.62
N SER A 2 -10.10 -3.49 19.92
CA SER A 2 -10.31 -3.78 18.50
C SER A 2 -9.07 -3.35 17.70
N ALA A 3 -8.57 -4.20 16.82
CA ALA A 3 -7.44 -3.86 15.95
C ALA A 3 -7.76 -2.68 15.01
N PHE A 4 -9.05 -2.51 14.71
CA PHE A 4 -9.62 -1.46 13.87
C PHE A 4 -10.27 -0.38 14.72
N THR A 5 -9.83 0.86 14.52
CA THR A 5 -10.41 2.06 15.14
C THR A 5 -11.33 2.70 14.10
N VAL A 6 -12.61 2.88 14.42
CA VAL A 6 -13.55 3.57 13.51
C VAL A 6 -13.10 5.02 13.37
N PRO A 7 -12.80 5.51 12.15
CA PRO A 7 -12.35 6.89 11.97
C PRO A 7 -13.47 7.88 12.31
N GLN A 8 -13.12 8.97 13.01
CA GLN A 8 -14.06 10.02 13.42
C GLN A 8 -13.94 11.31 12.59
N THR A 9 -12.99 11.36 11.65
CA THR A 9 -12.74 12.53 10.80
C THR A 9 -12.86 12.17 9.33
N ALA A 10 -13.21 13.14 8.47
CA ALA A 10 -13.28 12.95 7.02
C ALA A 10 -11.96 12.41 6.43
N GLY A 11 -10.81 12.92 6.91
CA GLY A 11 -9.49 12.42 6.51
C GLY A 11 -9.24 10.97 6.95
N GLY A 12 -9.76 10.56 8.11
CA GLY A 12 -9.71 9.17 8.57
C GLY A 12 -10.54 8.24 7.68
N TRP A 13 -11.76 8.63 7.31
CA TRP A 13 -12.60 7.87 6.38
C TRP A 13 -11.98 7.77 4.99
N ALA A 14 -11.42 8.86 4.45
CA ALA A 14 -10.71 8.86 3.18
C ALA A 14 -9.48 7.92 3.22
N THR A 15 -8.72 7.95 4.30
CA THR A 15 -7.56 7.05 4.51
C THR A 15 -7.99 5.60 4.59
N LEU A 16 -9.10 5.30 5.27
CA LEU A 16 -9.65 3.95 5.35
C LEU A 16 -10.13 3.45 3.98
N GLY A 17 -10.85 4.29 3.23
CA GLY A 17 -11.28 3.97 1.86
C GLY A 17 -10.08 3.66 0.96
N LEU A 18 -9.05 4.49 1.00
CA LEU A 18 -7.81 4.26 0.27
C LEU A 18 -7.13 2.94 0.69
N ALA A 19 -7.06 2.67 2.00
CA ALA A 19 -6.47 1.44 2.53
C ALA A 19 -7.23 0.18 2.04
N ILE A 20 -8.56 0.23 1.99
CA ILE A 20 -9.40 -0.85 1.47
C ILE A 20 -9.13 -1.05 -0.03
N ILE A 21 -9.10 0.03 -0.83
CA ILE A 21 -8.81 -0.03 -2.26
C ILE A 21 -7.43 -0.67 -2.49
N ILE A 22 -6.40 -0.21 -1.78
CA ILE A 22 -5.03 -0.76 -1.86
C ILE A 22 -5.03 -2.25 -1.54
N THR A 23 -5.72 -2.66 -0.47
CA THR A 23 -5.81 -4.08 -0.06
C THR A 23 -6.47 -4.92 -1.14
N LEU A 24 -7.61 -4.46 -1.68
CA LEU A 24 -8.37 -5.15 -2.71
C LEU A 24 -7.61 -5.23 -4.04
N LEU A 25 -6.73 -4.28 -4.35
CA LEU A 25 -5.88 -4.33 -5.54
C LEU A 25 -4.68 -5.26 -5.37
N GLY A 26 -4.13 -5.39 -4.16
CA GLY A 26 -3.02 -6.30 -3.88
C GLY A 26 -3.42 -7.78 -3.95
N LEU A 27 -4.64 -8.14 -3.57
CA LEU A 27 -5.09 -9.54 -3.52
C LEU A 27 -5.09 -10.23 -4.90
N PRO A 28 -5.69 -9.65 -5.96
CA PRO A 28 -5.59 -10.20 -7.31
C PRO A 28 -4.15 -10.25 -7.83
N LEU A 29 -3.29 -9.28 -7.48
CA LEU A 29 -1.88 -9.29 -7.87
C LEU A 29 -1.14 -10.51 -7.31
N VAL A 30 -1.43 -10.91 -6.07
CA VAL A 30 -0.86 -12.14 -5.50
C VAL A 30 -1.39 -13.37 -6.23
N TYR A 31 -2.71 -13.46 -6.40
CA TYR A 31 -3.34 -14.63 -7.00
C TYR A 31 -2.93 -14.82 -8.47
N MET A 32 -3.16 -13.79 -9.30
CA MET A 32 -2.81 -13.83 -10.72
C MET A 32 -1.29 -13.82 -10.93
N GLY A 33 -0.53 -13.19 -10.03
CA GLY A 33 0.93 -13.24 -10.06
C GLY A 33 1.47 -14.63 -9.76
N ALA A 34 0.85 -15.39 -8.86
CA ALA A 34 1.21 -16.78 -8.59
C ALA A 34 0.93 -17.66 -9.81
N GLU A 35 -0.24 -17.51 -10.43
CA GLU A 35 -0.58 -18.19 -11.68
C GLU A 35 0.43 -17.87 -12.79
N LEU A 36 0.76 -16.58 -12.97
CA LEU A 36 1.73 -16.14 -13.96
C LEU A 36 3.14 -16.70 -13.69
N ALA A 37 3.56 -16.79 -12.43
CA ALA A 37 4.85 -17.37 -12.07
C ALA A 37 4.92 -18.87 -12.39
N PHE A 38 3.82 -19.63 -12.24
CA PHE A 38 3.75 -21.03 -12.68
C PHE A 38 3.87 -21.18 -14.19
N LEU A 39 3.43 -20.18 -14.96
CA LEU A 39 3.58 -20.13 -16.42
C LEU A 39 4.98 -19.65 -16.87
N GLY A 40 5.92 -19.44 -15.94
CA GLY A 40 7.28 -18.97 -16.23
C GLY A 40 7.43 -17.44 -16.30
N GLY A 41 6.41 -16.69 -15.88
CA GLY A 41 6.47 -15.24 -15.80
C GLY A 41 7.18 -14.72 -14.54
N SER A 42 7.16 -13.40 -14.37
CA SER A 42 7.92 -12.72 -13.30
C SER A 42 7.30 -12.91 -11.91
N TRP A 43 8.14 -13.24 -10.94
CA TRP A 43 7.75 -13.40 -9.53
C TRP A 43 7.48 -12.07 -8.83
N TYR A 44 7.84 -10.96 -9.50
CA TYR A 44 7.61 -9.59 -9.07
C TYR A 44 6.18 -9.33 -8.59
N TYR A 45 5.17 -9.84 -9.31
CA TYR A 45 3.77 -9.58 -9.01
C TYR A 45 3.32 -10.18 -7.66
N ILE A 46 3.88 -11.32 -7.28
CA ILE A 46 3.61 -11.95 -5.98
C ILE A 46 4.20 -11.09 -4.86
N ILE A 47 5.46 -10.69 -5.00
CA ILE A 47 6.18 -9.92 -3.98
C ILE A 47 5.50 -8.56 -3.77
N VAL A 48 5.20 -7.85 -4.86
CA VAL A 48 4.54 -6.54 -4.80
C VAL A 48 3.09 -6.68 -4.37
N GLY A 49 2.35 -7.68 -4.87
CA GLY A 49 0.98 -7.94 -4.44
C GLY A 49 0.91 -8.14 -2.92
N LEU A 50 1.81 -8.93 -2.36
CA LEU A 50 1.85 -9.18 -0.92
C LEU A 50 2.21 -7.92 -0.14
N ALA A 51 3.23 -7.17 -0.59
CA ALA A 51 3.62 -5.91 0.04
C ALA A 51 2.48 -4.88 0.02
N VAL A 52 1.76 -4.77 -1.10
CA VAL A 52 0.62 -3.86 -1.27
C VAL A 52 -0.56 -4.27 -0.40
N THR A 53 -0.90 -5.57 -0.34
CA THR A 53 -1.95 -6.08 0.55
C THR A 53 -1.62 -5.81 2.01
N VAL A 54 -0.40 -6.12 2.46
CA VAL A 54 0.04 -5.86 3.84
C VAL A 54 0.05 -4.37 4.14
N ALA A 55 0.49 -3.53 3.19
CA ALA A 55 0.48 -2.09 3.33
C ALA A 55 -0.94 -1.54 3.57
N GLY A 56 -1.91 -1.98 2.75
CA GLY A 56 -3.31 -1.61 2.90
C GLY A 56 -3.89 -2.02 4.26
N ILE A 57 -3.62 -3.25 4.71
CA ILE A 57 -4.04 -3.74 6.04
C ILE A 57 -3.44 -2.87 7.15
N LEU A 58 -2.14 -2.59 7.10
CA LEU A 58 -1.47 -1.75 8.09
C LEU A 58 -2.02 -0.31 8.10
N MET A 59 -2.36 0.26 6.95
CA MET A 59 -3.01 1.56 6.85
C MET A 59 -4.42 1.52 7.46
N ALA A 60 -5.20 0.48 7.21
CA ALA A 60 -6.52 0.30 7.81
C ALA A 60 -6.46 0.15 9.35
N MET A 61 -5.35 -0.38 9.87
CA MET A 61 -5.04 -0.43 11.30
C MET A 61 -4.51 0.92 11.87
N GLY A 62 -4.43 1.96 11.05
CA GLY A 62 -3.95 3.30 11.42
C GLY A 62 -2.44 3.40 11.61
N ARG A 63 -1.65 2.51 10.99
CA ARG A 63 -0.18 2.47 11.16
C ARG A 63 0.54 3.16 10.00
N VAL A 64 1.43 4.10 10.32
CA VAL A 64 2.29 4.79 9.34
C VAL A 64 3.17 3.82 8.56
N ALA A 65 3.54 2.70 9.18
CA ALA A 65 4.30 1.62 8.53
C ALA A 65 3.61 1.10 7.25
N GLY A 66 2.27 1.10 7.19
CA GLY A 66 1.54 0.67 6.00
C GLY A 66 1.75 1.61 4.82
N GLY A 67 1.64 2.93 5.05
CA GLY A 67 1.90 3.92 4.01
C GLY A 67 3.35 3.87 3.52
N MET A 68 4.31 3.70 4.43
CA MET A 68 5.72 3.57 4.06
C MET A 68 6.00 2.30 3.25
N LEU A 69 5.39 1.18 3.61
CA LEU A 69 5.52 -0.07 2.85
C LEU A 69 4.96 0.07 1.44
N TYR A 70 3.82 0.74 1.27
CA TYR A 70 3.26 1.01 -0.05
C TYR A 70 4.22 1.86 -0.91
N LEU A 71 4.78 2.94 -0.34
CA LEU A 71 5.72 3.80 -1.05
C LEU A 71 7.00 3.06 -1.45
N ALA A 72 7.51 2.19 -0.57
CA ALA A 72 8.65 1.33 -0.88
C ALA A 72 8.32 0.32 -2.00
N ALA A 73 7.11 -0.26 -1.98
CA ALA A 73 6.66 -1.16 -3.05
C ALA A 73 6.59 -0.43 -4.40
N VAL A 74 6.09 0.81 -4.44
CA VAL A 74 6.06 1.62 -5.68
C VAL A 74 7.47 1.98 -6.16
N ALA A 75 8.39 2.32 -5.26
CA ALA A 75 9.79 2.54 -5.66
C ALA A 75 10.41 1.28 -6.27
N PHE A 76 10.13 0.11 -5.69
CA PHE A 76 10.54 -1.17 -6.25
C PHE A 76 9.87 -1.46 -7.61
N THR A 77 8.58 -1.13 -7.79
CA THR A 77 7.89 -1.18 -9.08
C THR A 77 8.61 -0.36 -10.15
N TRP A 78 9.03 0.86 -9.82
CA TRP A 78 9.78 1.70 -10.75
C TRP A 78 11.12 1.08 -11.14
N LEU A 79 11.89 0.59 -10.16
CA LEU A 79 13.17 -0.08 -10.43
C LEU A 79 13.00 -1.31 -11.31
N TRP A 80 12.01 -2.15 -11.01
CA TRP A 80 11.70 -3.34 -11.80
C TRP A 80 11.23 -2.99 -13.21
N ALA A 81 10.31 -2.02 -13.34
CA ALA A 81 9.78 -1.63 -14.65
C ALA A 81 10.86 -1.02 -15.55
N LEU A 82 11.74 -0.18 -15.00
CA LEU A 82 12.88 0.37 -15.73
C LEU A 82 13.88 -0.72 -16.15
N TRP A 83 14.05 -1.77 -15.34
CA TRP A 83 14.89 -2.91 -15.70
C TRP A 83 14.28 -3.75 -16.84
N GLU A 84 12.96 -3.94 -16.83
CA GLU A 84 12.24 -4.79 -17.78
C GLU A 84 12.06 -4.13 -19.16
N VAL A 85 11.67 -2.85 -19.19
CA VAL A 85 11.30 -2.16 -20.44
C VAL A 85 12.16 -0.92 -20.72
N GLY A 86 13.12 -0.60 -19.86
CA GLY A 86 13.96 0.59 -20.03
C GLY A 86 13.15 1.89 -19.93
N PHE A 87 13.50 2.86 -20.76
CA PHE A 87 12.83 4.17 -20.84
C PHE A 87 11.70 4.21 -21.89
N ASP A 88 11.16 3.06 -22.29
CA ASP A 88 9.98 3.02 -23.14
C ASP A 88 8.74 3.52 -22.36
N GLY A 89 8.30 4.74 -22.68
CA GLY A 89 7.13 5.35 -22.03
C GLY A 89 5.85 4.52 -22.17
N TRP A 90 5.68 3.79 -23.28
CA TRP A 90 4.50 2.96 -23.52
C TRP A 90 4.54 1.67 -22.69
N GLY A 91 5.71 1.06 -22.52
CA GLY A 91 5.93 -0.03 -21.59
C GLY A 91 5.79 0.41 -20.12
N LEU A 92 6.31 1.57 -19.76
CA LEU A 92 6.29 2.05 -18.37
C LEU A 92 4.87 2.41 -17.91
N LEU A 93 4.13 3.18 -18.72
CA LEU A 93 2.83 3.74 -18.35
C LEU A 93 1.87 2.72 -17.68
N PRO A 94 1.56 1.55 -18.25
CA PRO A 94 0.64 0.59 -17.63
C PRO A 94 1.19 -0.05 -16.35
N ARG A 95 2.51 -0.06 -16.16
CA ARG A 95 3.17 -0.68 -14.99
C ARG A 95 3.21 0.26 -13.79
N VAL A 96 3.56 1.53 -14.02
CA VAL A 96 3.86 2.48 -12.92
C VAL A 96 2.76 3.49 -12.65
N PHE A 97 1.88 3.78 -13.62
CA PHE A 97 0.91 4.88 -13.48
C PHE A 97 -0.08 4.65 -12.34
N GLY A 98 -0.79 3.52 -12.35
CA GLY A 98 -1.77 3.18 -11.30
C GLY A 98 -1.15 3.16 -9.90
N PRO A 99 -0.04 2.41 -9.67
CA PRO A 99 0.63 2.39 -8.38
C PRO A 99 1.10 3.77 -7.91
N THR A 100 1.63 4.60 -8.82
CA THR A 100 2.12 5.96 -8.51
C THR A 100 0.96 6.91 -8.18
N LEU A 101 -0.17 6.81 -8.87
CA LEU A 101 -1.35 7.63 -8.57
C LEU A 101 -1.86 7.36 -7.15
N LEU A 102 -1.94 6.09 -6.76
CA LEU A 102 -2.28 5.69 -5.40
C LEU A 102 -1.21 6.14 -4.39
N ALA A 103 0.08 6.15 -4.78
CA ALA A 103 1.16 6.63 -3.91
C ALA A 103 0.98 8.09 -3.49
N ILE A 104 0.45 8.93 -4.38
CA ILE A 104 0.10 10.33 -4.06
C ILE A 104 -0.97 10.34 -2.96
N GLY A 105 -2.03 9.54 -3.11
CA GLY A 105 -3.07 9.38 -2.07
C GLY A 105 -2.49 8.91 -0.74
N VAL A 106 -1.56 7.94 -0.78
CA VAL A 106 -0.89 7.43 0.42
C VAL A 106 -0.05 8.52 1.08
N LEU A 107 0.71 9.30 0.31
CA LEU A 107 1.52 10.41 0.82
C LEU A 107 0.66 11.47 1.53
N LEU A 108 -0.49 11.81 0.95
CA LEU A 108 -1.46 12.72 1.54
C LEU A 108 -2.12 12.16 2.82
N SER A 109 -2.22 10.84 2.94
CA SER A 109 -2.75 10.16 4.14
C SER A 109 -1.76 10.06 5.30
N LEU A 110 -0.45 10.22 5.07
CA LEU A 110 0.59 10.11 6.10
C LEU A 110 0.37 11.00 7.34
N PRO A 111 0.04 12.30 7.24
CA PRO A 111 -0.23 13.11 8.42
C PRO A 111 -1.43 12.60 9.24
N VAL A 112 -2.45 12.05 8.58
CA VAL A 112 -3.62 11.44 9.25
C VAL A 112 -3.19 10.17 9.98
N LEU A 113 -2.45 9.28 9.32
CA LEU A 113 -1.93 8.06 9.94
C LEU A 113 -1.03 8.36 11.14
N ARG A 114 -0.17 9.38 11.06
CA ARG A 114 0.69 9.84 12.17
C ARG A 114 -0.14 10.28 13.38
N ARG A 115 -1.20 11.05 13.17
CA ARG A 115 -2.12 11.48 14.25
C ARG A 115 -2.79 10.28 14.93
N ILE A 116 -3.33 9.35 14.14
CA ILE A 116 -4.00 8.14 14.65
C ILE A 116 -3.02 7.28 15.47
N GLN A 117 -1.82 7.05 14.94
CA GLN A 117 -0.80 6.24 15.60
C GLN A 117 -0.31 6.87 16.92
N ASN A 118 -0.12 8.19 16.95
CA ASN A 118 0.30 8.91 18.16
C ASN A 118 -0.79 8.86 19.24
N ALA A 119 -2.06 9.08 18.87
CA ALA A 119 -3.18 8.97 19.81
C ALA A 119 -3.25 7.59 20.47
N ARG A 120 -3.09 6.51 19.68
CA ARG A 120 -3.03 5.14 20.21
C ARG A 120 -1.86 4.94 21.19
N THR A 121 -0.71 5.53 20.92
CA THR A 121 0.51 5.37 21.73
C THR A 121 0.40 6.08 23.08
N LEU A 122 -0.25 7.25 23.13
CA LEU A 122 -0.49 7.99 24.36
C LEU A 122 -1.44 7.24 25.30
N THR A 123 -2.56 6.74 24.77
CA THR A 123 -3.52 5.96 25.55
C THR A 123 -2.88 4.71 26.18
N VAL A 124 -1.97 4.03 25.48
CA VAL A 124 -1.25 2.86 26.03
C VAL A 124 -0.32 3.25 27.17
N ARG A 125 0.33 4.43 27.10
CA ARG A 125 1.23 4.91 28.16
C ARG A 125 0.50 5.38 29.41
N GLU A 126 -0.71 5.91 29.29
CA GLU A 126 -1.51 6.36 30.43
C GLU A 126 -2.08 5.20 31.27
N ILE A 127 -2.20 4.01 30.67
CA ILE A 127 -2.78 2.82 31.30
C ILE A 127 -1.69 1.93 31.93
N ALA A 128 -0.42 2.12 31.57
CA ALA A 128 0.72 1.34 32.04
C ALA A 128 1.35 1.95 33.31
#